data_AF-A0A0N4YVY3-F1
#
_entry.id   AF-A0A0N4YVY3-F1
#
_cell.length_a   1.000
_cell.length_b   1.000
_cell.length_c   1.000
_cell.angle_alpha   90.00
_cell.angle_beta   90.00
_cell.angle_gamma   90.00
#
_symmetry.space_group_name_H-M   'P 1'
#
loop_
_entity.id
_entity.type
_entity.pdbx_description
1 polymer ?
#
loop_
_entity_poly.entity_id
_entity_poly.type
_entity_poly.pdbx_seq_one_letter_code
_entity_poly.pdbx_strand_id
1 'polypeptide(L)'
;MNSLMDKIIPCIWITPIDCYWEGSKPLGPYPPINLGEEISGFVTSLPKGNVTWKNLNPTAVMSEVGTLFDLGPIGNFFERAGIGAAYLDRPCINPLDPDCPKDAPNYFDRCSALEKFNEWNMAKPDGEKVTFRYLVLLERKQLPTPKETDIPSQLTESILNDIFGRKKRETTTASSKKDEDYYAYEDDYDTSAINSTIDTGASKNKIDPKVVMCMEYGESFLKWMSKNKDRWGEFLTQKELPKNPEYEKVMTGGCKGFGKTIMEWPEDLIIGGIHRDHGKLSSAEALQSVFLVASPFDVFIRFKEKKDTHPNLDLSTWNPGWAENVVFTWQRNFTKRLYKHEANNNSDENRVFHPLASTSIADMLEEFSQFNYTIIIMGYVLMVIYAAFTQARIDGRWLAIKSNVALSFVGVILVTYSSICGLGLSTMMGINFNAATTQVRQPKR
;
A
#
# COMPACT_ATOMS: atom_id res chain seq x y z
N MET A 1 22.39 11.08 -9.52
CA MET A 1 21.33 11.61 -8.63
C MET A 1 19.90 11.15 -8.99
N ASN A 2 19.48 11.12 -10.27
CA ASN A 2 18.09 10.80 -10.66
C ASN A 2 17.58 9.41 -10.23
N SER A 3 18.42 8.36 -10.26
CA SER A 3 18.00 6.99 -9.95
C SER A 3 17.65 6.76 -8.47
N LEU A 4 18.29 7.48 -7.54
CA LEU A 4 18.01 7.38 -6.10
C LEU A 4 16.72 8.12 -5.74
N MET A 5 16.55 9.35 -6.22
CA MET A 5 15.34 10.13 -6.00
C MET A 5 14.11 9.44 -6.61
N ASP A 6 14.22 8.86 -7.81
CA ASP A 6 13.15 8.08 -8.43
C ASP A 6 12.69 6.87 -7.58
N LYS A 7 13.56 6.35 -6.71
CA LYS A 7 13.24 5.23 -5.80
C LYS A 7 12.71 5.70 -4.45
N ILE A 8 13.17 6.86 -3.96
CA ILE A 8 12.77 7.41 -2.66
C ILE A 8 11.44 8.16 -2.73
N ILE A 9 11.12 8.81 -3.84
CA ILE A 9 9.85 9.54 -4.00
C ILE A 9 8.69 8.53 -3.84
N PRO A 10 7.86 8.68 -2.79
CA PRO A 10 6.84 7.70 -2.47
C PRO A 10 5.69 7.79 -3.48
N CYS A 11 4.99 6.68 -3.65
CA CYS A 11 3.73 6.66 -4.39
C CYS A 11 2.68 7.54 -3.68
N ILE A 12 1.81 8.18 -4.45
CA ILE A 12 0.72 8.97 -3.88
C ILE A 12 -0.37 8.01 -3.38
N TRP A 13 -0.57 8.02 -2.07
CA TRP A 13 -1.58 7.24 -1.37
C TRP A 13 -2.39 8.19 -0.49
N ILE A 14 -3.68 8.32 -0.79
CA ILE A 14 -4.57 9.20 -0.03
C ILE A 14 -5.23 8.33 1.03
N THR A 15 -4.91 8.57 2.30
CA THR A 15 -5.40 7.72 3.39
C THR A 15 -5.51 8.50 4.70
N PRO A 16 -6.46 8.15 5.60
CA PRO A 16 -6.48 8.68 6.96
C PRO A 16 -5.27 8.19 7.79
N ILE A 17 -4.59 7.12 7.36
CA ILE A 17 -3.41 6.58 8.04
C ILE A 17 -2.21 7.53 7.91
N ASP A 18 -2.21 8.42 6.91
CA ASP A 18 -1.16 9.44 6.77
C ASP A 18 -1.13 10.37 7.99
N CYS A 19 -2.22 10.58 8.73
CA CYS A 19 -2.14 11.35 9.98
C CYS A 19 -1.19 10.74 11.04
N TYR A 20 -0.82 9.47 10.89
CA TYR A 20 -0.04 8.69 11.84
C TYR A 20 1.29 8.24 11.25
N TRP A 21 2.21 7.81 12.12
CA TRP A 21 3.51 7.29 11.69
C TRP A 21 3.38 6.02 10.82
N GLU A 22 2.35 5.19 11.03
CA GLU A 22 2.10 3.97 10.25
C GLU A 22 1.91 4.22 8.75
N GLY A 23 1.57 5.45 8.34
CA GLY A 23 1.52 5.86 6.93
C GLY A 23 2.85 5.68 6.22
N SER A 24 3.96 5.70 6.96
CA SER A 24 5.31 5.49 6.42
C SER A 24 5.65 4.03 6.09
N LYS A 25 4.93 3.06 6.67
CA LYS A 25 5.23 1.63 6.50
C LYS A 25 5.02 1.08 5.09
N PRO A 26 3.89 1.37 4.40
CA PRO A 26 3.70 0.95 3.02
C PRO A 26 4.43 1.84 2.02
N LEU A 27 4.90 3.01 2.46
CA LEU A 27 5.74 3.89 1.66
C LEU A 27 7.19 3.42 1.76
N GLY A 28 7.52 2.41 0.98
CA GLY A 28 8.90 1.96 0.81
C GLY A 28 9.49 2.44 -0.50
N PRO A 29 10.81 2.67 -0.60
CA PRO A 29 11.51 2.13 -1.74
C PRO A 29 11.45 0.58 -1.63
N TYR A 30 10.85 -0.07 -2.63
CA TYR A 30 10.90 -1.52 -2.80
C TYR A 30 11.71 -1.81 -4.08
N PRO A 31 12.91 -2.42 -4.00
CA PRO A 31 13.63 -2.93 -2.82
C PRO A 31 14.23 -1.81 -1.93
N PRO A 32 14.52 -2.11 -0.64
CA PRO A 32 15.13 -1.14 0.28
C PRO A 32 16.48 -0.67 -0.24
N ILE A 33 16.80 0.61 0.01
CA ILE A 33 18.05 1.21 -0.44
C ILE A 33 19.10 1.02 0.65
N ASN A 34 20.12 0.22 0.34
CA ASN A 34 21.35 0.14 1.12
C ASN A 34 22.34 1.19 0.60
N LEU A 35 22.42 2.31 1.31
CA LEU A 35 23.54 3.25 1.16
C LEU A 35 24.68 2.64 1.97
N GLY A 36 25.72 2.11 1.31
CA GLY A 36 26.81 1.39 1.96
C GLY A 36 27.42 2.14 3.16
N GLU A 37 28.17 1.41 4.01
CA GLU A 37 28.74 1.93 5.27
C GLU A 37 29.55 3.23 5.08
N GLU A 38 30.12 3.45 3.90
CA GLU A 38 30.85 4.69 3.58
C GLU A 38 29.92 5.92 3.55
N ILE A 39 28.76 5.86 2.88
CA ILE A 39 27.84 7.03 2.77
C ILE A 39 27.15 7.30 4.11
N SER A 40 26.77 6.26 4.85
CA SER A 40 26.22 6.39 6.21
C SER A 40 27.27 6.84 7.23
N GLY A 41 28.56 6.70 6.93
CA GLY A 41 29.66 7.27 7.68
C GLY A 41 29.87 8.78 7.45
N PHE A 42 29.52 9.28 6.25
CA PHE A 42 29.62 10.72 5.91
C PHE A 42 28.40 11.54 6.34
N VAL A 43 27.24 10.90 6.50
CA VAL A 43 25.98 11.56 6.91
C VAL A 43 25.43 10.81 8.13
N THR A 44 25.74 11.33 9.31
CA THR A 44 25.35 10.77 10.61
C THR A 44 23.83 10.75 10.86
N SER A 45 23.09 11.61 10.16
CA SER A 45 21.63 11.70 10.18
C SER A 45 20.92 10.65 9.33
N LEU A 46 21.64 9.93 8.47
CA LEU A 46 21.11 8.77 7.76
C LEU A 46 21.14 7.55 8.71
N PRO A 47 20.01 6.83 8.85
CA PRO A 47 20.00 5.61 9.65
C PRO A 47 20.95 4.58 9.03
N LYS A 48 21.77 3.94 9.89
CA LYS A 48 22.68 2.86 9.49
C LYS A 48 21.86 1.64 9.07
N GLY A 49 21.93 1.25 7.80
CA GLY A 49 21.19 0.11 7.23
C GLY A 49 20.16 0.52 6.18
N ASN A 50 18.99 -0.13 6.20
CA ASN A 50 17.92 0.09 5.23
C ASN A 50 17.25 1.46 5.42
N VAL A 51 17.36 2.34 4.42
CA VAL A 51 16.69 3.64 4.43
C VAL A 51 15.25 3.48 3.96
N THR A 52 14.28 3.82 4.82
CA THR A 52 12.84 3.79 4.54
C THR A 52 12.16 5.04 5.08
N TRP A 53 10.94 5.33 4.64
CA TRP A 53 10.19 6.47 5.20
C TRP A 53 9.85 6.31 6.69
N LYS A 54 10.01 5.10 7.25
CA LYS A 54 9.81 4.82 8.68
C LYS A 54 10.88 5.45 9.57
N ASN A 55 12.13 5.51 9.11
CA ASN A 55 13.31 5.90 9.89
C ASN A 55 14.03 7.13 9.33
N LEU A 56 13.63 7.63 8.17
CA LEU A 56 14.26 8.78 7.52
C LEU A 56 13.74 10.11 8.08
N ASN A 57 14.66 10.97 8.52
CA ASN A 57 14.39 12.38 8.81
C ASN A 57 14.97 13.27 7.69
N PRO A 58 14.16 13.69 6.69
CA PRO A 58 14.69 14.44 5.54
C PRO A 58 15.30 15.79 5.94
N THR A 59 14.78 16.45 6.97
CA THR A 59 15.31 17.76 7.40
C THR A 59 16.70 17.61 8.01
N ALA A 60 16.92 16.59 8.83
CA ALA A 60 18.23 16.32 9.41
C ALA A 60 19.26 15.93 8.34
N VAL A 61 18.85 15.14 7.36
CA VAL A 61 19.71 14.76 6.22
C VAL A 61 20.06 15.98 5.38
N MET A 62 19.09 16.83 5.07
CA MET A 62 19.32 18.03 4.27
C MET A 62 20.17 19.07 4.98
N SER A 63 20.07 19.22 6.31
CA SER A 63 20.93 20.14 7.05
C SER A 63 22.38 19.67 7.05
N GLU A 64 22.63 18.38 7.26
CA GLU A 64 24.00 17.82 7.28
C GLU A 64 24.63 17.85 5.89
N VAL A 65 23.91 17.40 4.85
CA VAL A 65 24.40 17.46 3.47
C VAL A 65 24.60 18.91 3.04
N GLY A 66 23.75 19.84 3.48
CA GLY A 66 23.86 21.26 3.19
C GLY A 66 25.11 21.94 3.77
N THR A 67 25.72 21.37 4.82
CA THR A 67 27.01 21.85 5.33
C THR A 67 28.20 21.45 4.45
N LEU A 68 28.05 20.35 3.71
CA LEU A 68 29.12 19.76 2.89
C LEU A 68 28.98 20.13 1.41
N PHE A 69 27.76 20.31 0.94
CA PHE A 69 27.42 20.52 -0.47
C PHE A 69 26.38 21.62 -0.63
N ASP A 70 26.52 22.44 -1.68
CA ASP A 70 25.51 23.44 -2.03
C ASP A 70 24.28 22.76 -2.63
N LEU A 71 23.22 22.67 -1.83
CA LEU A 71 21.94 22.04 -2.20
C LEU A 71 21.09 22.91 -3.13
N GLY A 72 21.49 24.17 -3.37
CA GLY A 72 20.90 25.06 -4.36
C GLY A 72 19.35 25.01 -4.43
N PRO A 73 18.75 24.68 -5.59
CA PRO A 73 17.29 24.61 -5.76
C PRO A 73 16.60 23.50 -4.95
N ILE A 74 17.30 22.40 -4.65
CA ILE A 74 16.69 21.20 -4.04
C ILE A 74 16.28 21.47 -2.60
N GLY A 75 17.13 22.16 -1.82
CA GLY A 75 16.79 22.57 -0.46
C GLY A 75 15.51 23.42 -0.43
N ASN A 76 15.38 24.36 -1.37
CA ASN A 76 14.20 25.21 -1.49
C ASN A 76 12.93 24.40 -1.87
N PHE A 77 13.05 23.40 -2.74
CA PHE A 77 11.92 22.50 -3.02
C PHE A 77 11.46 21.73 -1.78
N PHE A 78 12.40 21.20 -0.97
CA PHE A 78 12.07 20.47 0.26
C PHE A 78 11.42 21.37 1.31
N GLU A 79 11.92 22.60 1.47
CA GLU A 79 11.37 23.60 2.39
C GLU A 79 9.97 24.05 1.95
N ARG A 80 9.77 24.37 0.66
CA ARG A 80 8.45 24.77 0.11
C ARG A 80 7.43 23.65 0.16
N ALA A 81 7.86 22.40 -0.05
CA ALA A 81 7.00 21.22 0.11
C ALA A 81 6.60 20.98 1.57
N GLY A 82 7.32 21.56 2.54
CA GLY A 82 7.04 21.41 3.96
C GLY A 82 7.24 19.98 4.46
N ILE A 83 8.28 19.29 3.98
CA ILE A 83 8.50 17.87 4.31
C ILE A 83 8.84 17.68 5.79
N GLY A 84 9.67 18.56 6.37
CA GLY A 84 10.02 18.50 7.80
C GLY A 84 10.64 17.15 8.20
N ALA A 85 10.21 16.60 9.33
CA ALA A 85 10.58 15.26 9.80
C ALA A 85 9.75 14.13 9.12
N ALA A 86 9.00 14.44 8.05
CA ALA A 86 8.10 13.56 7.32
C ALA A 86 7.04 12.89 8.21
N TYR A 87 7.30 11.66 8.66
CA TYR A 87 6.39 10.84 9.47
C TYR A 87 6.86 10.66 10.92
N LEU A 88 8.10 11.06 11.26
CA LEU A 88 8.69 10.79 12.58
C LEU A 88 8.08 11.61 13.71
N ASP A 89 7.51 12.76 13.40
CA ASP A 89 6.86 13.66 14.35
C ASP A 89 5.36 13.38 14.53
N ARG A 90 4.84 12.34 13.88
CA ARG A 90 3.44 11.94 13.94
C ARG A 90 3.20 10.94 15.07
N PRO A 91 1.99 10.92 15.66
CA PRO A 91 1.66 9.89 16.63
C PRO A 91 1.64 8.50 15.99
N CYS A 92 2.05 7.48 16.75
CA CYS A 92 1.91 6.08 16.39
C CYS A 92 0.48 5.60 16.72
N ILE A 93 -0.20 4.91 15.82
CA ILE A 93 -1.48 4.24 16.09
C ILE A 93 -1.29 3.20 17.20
N ASN A 94 -0.21 2.43 17.11
CA ASN A 94 0.17 1.47 18.13
C ASN A 94 1.44 1.93 18.88
N PRO A 95 1.32 2.45 20.12
CA PRO A 95 2.49 2.86 20.92
C PRO A 95 3.38 1.68 21.34
N LEU A 96 2.86 0.43 21.28
CA LEU A 96 3.63 -0.78 21.59
C LEU A 96 4.38 -1.34 20.37
N ASP A 97 4.36 -0.65 19.24
CA ASP A 97 5.13 -1.03 18.06
C ASP A 97 6.63 -0.82 18.31
N PRO A 98 7.48 -1.86 18.11
CA PRO A 98 8.93 -1.74 18.34
C PRO A 98 9.61 -0.71 17.44
N ASP A 99 9.03 -0.41 16.27
CA ASP A 99 9.57 0.50 15.27
C ASP A 99 9.11 1.96 15.48
N CYS A 100 8.20 2.22 16.44
CA CYS A 100 7.69 3.58 16.70
C CYS A 100 8.85 4.54 17.08
N PRO A 101 8.99 5.70 16.41
CA PRO A 101 10.11 6.60 16.62
C PRO A 101 10.03 7.34 17.95
N LYS A 102 11.19 7.72 18.49
CA LYS A 102 11.30 8.46 19.77
C LYS A 102 10.73 9.87 19.70
N ASP A 103 10.72 10.46 18.50
CA ASP A 103 10.22 11.81 18.26
C ASP A 103 8.68 11.88 18.22
N ALA A 104 7.99 10.73 18.22
CA ALA A 104 6.54 10.68 18.23
C ALA A 104 5.97 11.16 19.58
N PRO A 105 4.86 11.92 19.58
CA PRO A 105 4.29 12.50 20.80
C PRO A 105 3.74 11.45 21.79
N ASN A 106 3.45 10.24 21.33
CA ASN A 106 2.98 9.12 22.15
C ASN A 106 3.98 7.96 22.19
N TYR A 107 5.27 8.25 21.98
CA TYR A 107 6.33 7.26 22.10
C TYR A 107 6.33 6.61 23.49
N PHE A 108 6.43 5.29 23.51
CA PHE A 108 6.53 4.51 24.73
C PHE A 108 7.95 3.96 24.88
N ASP A 109 8.64 4.39 25.94
CA ASP A 109 9.98 3.90 26.23
C ASP A 109 9.93 2.48 26.82
N ARG A 110 10.10 1.51 25.91
CA ARG A 110 10.09 0.09 26.27
C ARG A 110 11.23 -0.29 27.22
N CYS A 111 12.37 0.40 27.19
CA CYS A 111 13.54 0.00 27.96
C CYS A 111 13.35 0.34 29.44
N SER A 112 12.89 1.55 29.76
CA SER A 112 12.56 1.91 31.14
C SER A 112 11.39 1.09 31.68
N ALA A 113 10.41 0.76 30.85
CA ALA A 113 9.30 -0.10 31.24
C ALA A 113 9.73 -1.55 31.54
N LEU A 114 10.69 -2.09 30.77
CA LEU A 114 11.24 -3.42 30.99
C LEU A 114 12.02 -3.51 32.32
N GLU A 115 12.75 -2.47 32.69
CA GLU A 115 13.46 -2.41 33.98
C GLU A 115 12.47 -2.57 35.15
N LYS A 116 11.38 -1.80 35.15
CA LYS A 116 10.34 -1.89 36.18
C LYS A 116 9.61 -3.21 36.17
N PHE A 117 9.37 -3.77 34.99
CA PHE A 117 8.79 -5.10 34.87
C PHE A 117 9.70 -6.15 35.51
N ASN A 118 11.00 -6.08 35.28
CA ASN A 118 11.96 -7.01 35.88
C ASN A 118 12.00 -6.88 37.40
N GLU A 119 11.98 -5.65 37.93
CA GLU A 119 11.89 -5.41 39.37
C GLU A 119 10.62 -6.02 39.99
N TRP A 120 9.46 -5.80 39.36
CA TRP A 120 8.19 -6.38 39.80
C TRP A 120 8.18 -7.91 39.68
N ASN A 121 8.74 -8.48 38.61
CA ASN A 121 8.78 -9.92 38.37
C ASN A 121 9.75 -10.63 39.33
N MET A 122 10.85 -9.97 39.72
CA MET A 122 11.77 -10.49 40.75
C MET A 122 11.14 -10.53 42.14
N ALA A 123 10.19 -9.64 42.43
CA ALA A 123 9.45 -9.63 43.70
C ALA A 123 8.43 -10.78 43.83
N LYS A 124 8.13 -11.51 42.75
CA LYS A 124 7.19 -12.64 42.76
C LYS A 124 7.85 -13.97 43.16
N PRO A 125 7.09 -14.91 43.77
CA PRO A 125 7.57 -16.26 44.03
C PRO A 125 7.91 -16.99 42.72
N ASP A 126 8.89 -17.89 42.74
CA ASP A 126 9.47 -18.51 41.54
C ASP A 126 8.46 -19.21 40.62
N GLY A 127 7.32 -19.68 41.16
CA GLY A 127 6.25 -20.32 40.38
C GLY A 127 5.36 -19.36 39.57
N GLU A 128 5.38 -18.06 39.87
CA GLU A 128 4.59 -17.03 39.17
C GLU A 128 5.43 -16.10 38.29
N LYS A 129 6.75 -16.34 38.24
CA LYS A 129 7.67 -15.53 37.45
C LYS A 129 7.39 -15.71 35.96
N VAL A 130 7.16 -14.59 35.30
CA VAL A 130 7.00 -14.56 33.84
C VAL A 130 8.39 -14.58 33.23
N THR A 131 8.70 -15.62 32.47
CA THR A 131 9.95 -15.71 31.71
C THR A 131 9.67 -15.40 30.25
N PHE A 132 10.41 -14.46 29.68
CA PHE A 132 10.33 -14.19 28.26
C PHE A 132 11.18 -15.19 27.49
N ARG A 133 10.64 -15.68 26.38
CA ARG A 133 11.42 -16.48 25.43
C ARG A 133 12.47 -15.56 24.81
N TYR A 134 13.72 -16.00 24.86
CA TYR A 134 14.81 -15.35 24.15
C TYR A 134 14.52 -15.39 22.65
N LEU A 135 14.45 -14.23 22.03
CA LEU A 135 14.54 -14.11 20.58
C LEU A 135 16.02 -13.90 20.29
N VAL A 136 16.71 -15.00 19.96
CA VAL A 136 18.03 -14.92 19.32
C VAL A 136 17.78 -14.15 18.02
N LEU A 137 18.40 -12.98 17.84
CA LEU A 137 18.73 -12.51 16.49
C LEU A 137 19.59 -13.61 15.88
N LEU A 138 18.95 -14.51 15.13
CA LEU A 138 19.58 -15.59 14.40
C LEU A 138 20.33 -14.96 13.22
N GLU A 139 21.44 -14.29 13.54
CA GLU A 139 22.67 -14.23 12.76
C GLU A 139 23.76 -13.54 13.60
N ARG A 140 24.64 -14.36 14.19
CA ARG A 140 25.98 -13.91 14.53
C ARG A 140 26.71 -13.61 13.22
N LYS A 141 26.71 -12.36 12.75
CA LYS A 141 27.82 -11.91 11.90
C LYS A 141 29.04 -11.75 12.79
N GLN A 142 30.04 -12.58 12.51
CA GLN A 142 31.36 -12.54 13.14
C GLN A 142 31.86 -11.09 13.13
N LEU A 143 32.34 -10.64 14.29
CA LEU A 143 33.16 -9.44 14.42
C LEU A 143 34.26 -9.50 13.34
N PRO A 144 34.38 -8.53 12.41
CA PRO A 144 35.53 -8.50 11.52
C PRO A 144 36.74 -8.06 12.33
N THR A 145 37.74 -8.91 12.41
CA THR A 145 39.10 -8.49 12.75
C THR A 145 39.63 -7.58 11.64
N PRO A 146 40.38 -6.52 11.98
CA PRO A 146 40.87 -5.59 10.98
C PRO A 146 41.94 -6.28 10.13
N LYS A 147 41.68 -6.44 8.83
CA LYS A 147 42.73 -6.66 7.84
C LYS A 147 42.90 -5.36 7.09
N GLU A 148 44.06 -4.74 7.30
CA GLU A 148 44.62 -3.72 6.42
C GLU A 148 44.66 -4.28 5.00
N THR A 149 43.99 -3.60 4.08
CA THR A 149 44.32 -3.67 2.65
C THR A 149 44.12 -2.28 2.08
N ASP A 150 45.24 -1.65 1.76
CA ASP A 150 45.35 -0.43 0.99
C ASP A 150 44.72 -0.57 -0.41
N ILE A 151 44.54 0.59 -1.08
CA ILE A 151 44.36 0.85 -2.54
C ILE A 151 42.92 1.29 -2.94
N PRO A 152 42.73 2.30 -3.81
CA PRO A 152 43.31 3.64 -3.87
C PRO A 152 42.23 4.76 -3.89
N SER A 153 42.57 5.94 -3.40
CA SER A 153 41.77 7.17 -3.32
C SER A 153 41.22 7.75 -4.64
N GLN A 154 41.32 7.04 -5.77
CA GLN A 154 40.88 7.51 -7.09
C GLN A 154 39.45 7.11 -7.45
N LEU A 155 38.91 6.02 -6.87
CA LEU A 155 37.52 5.61 -7.12
C LEU A 155 36.51 6.48 -6.35
N THR A 156 36.92 6.98 -5.19
CA THR A 156 36.11 7.80 -4.29
C THR A 156 35.85 9.19 -4.85
N GLU A 157 36.82 9.80 -5.54
CA GLU A 157 36.61 11.06 -6.27
C GLU A 157 35.66 10.89 -7.46
N SER A 158 35.65 9.73 -8.12
CA SER A 158 34.74 9.45 -9.25
C SER A 158 33.28 9.37 -8.81
N ILE A 159 33.01 8.73 -7.67
CA ILE A 159 31.65 8.53 -7.17
C ILE A 159 31.07 9.83 -6.58
N LEU A 160 31.89 10.60 -5.86
CA LEU A 160 31.48 11.92 -5.34
C LEU A 160 31.24 12.94 -6.46
N ASN A 161 32.05 12.93 -7.52
CA ASN A 161 31.83 13.79 -8.68
C ASN A 161 30.59 13.39 -9.50
N ASP A 162 30.18 12.11 -9.50
CA ASP A 162 28.93 11.66 -10.13
C ASP A 162 27.66 12.01 -9.31
N ILE A 163 27.81 12.30 -8.02
CA ILE A 163 26.71 12.70 -7.14
C ILE A 163 26.44 14.23 -7.23
N PHE A 164 27.48 15.06 -7.40
CA PHE A 164 27.40 16.54 -7.34
C PHE A 164 27.77 17.27 -8.65
N GLY A 165 27.75 16.57 -9.78
CA GLY A 165 28.55 16.85 -10.97
C GLY A 165 28.61 18.26 -11.60
N ARG A 166 29.81 18.56 -12.12
CA ARG A 166 30.11 19.54 -13.18
C ARG A 166 30.44 18.77 -14.48
N LYS A 167 29.78 19.12 -15.61
CA LYS A 167 29.96 18.48 -16.93
C LYS A 167 31.33 18.77 -17.57
N LYS A 168 31.98 17.74 -18.14
CA LYS A 168 32.82 17.85 -19.35
C LYS A 168 32.74 16.58 -20.22
N ARG A 169 33.01 16.75 -21.53
CA ARG A 169 32.55 15.94 -22.67
C ARG A 169 33.68 15.09 -23.30
N GLU A 170 33.33 13.84 -23.67
CA GLU A 170 33.90 12.85 -24.64
C GLU A 170 35.37 12.39 -24.47
N THR A 171 35.72 11.08 -24.51
CA THR A 171 35.84 10.25 -25.74
C THR A 171 35.97 8.74 -25.43
N THR A 172 35.55 7.90 -26.39
CA THR A 172 35.44 6.43 -26.49
C THR A 172 36.67 5.55 -26.20
N THR A 173 36.47 4.33 -25.68
CA THR A 173 36.91 3.04 -26.28
C THR A 173 36.28 1.81 -25.62
N ALA A 174 36.08 0.74 -26.41
CA ALA A 174 35.32 -0.47 -26.14
C ALA A 174 36.15 -1.67 -25.61
N SER A 175 35.52 -2.61 -24.88
CA SER A 175 35.93 -4.01 -24.65
C SER A 175 34.89 -4.69 -23.73
N SER A 176 33.92 -5.46 -24.25
CA SER A 176 33.87 -6.92 -24.46
C SER A 176 33.76 -7.82 -23.21
N LYS A 177 32.53 -8.33 -22.99
CA LYS A 177 32.08 -9.66 -22.52
C LYS A 177 32.78 -10.35 -21.34
N LYS A 178 31.98 -10.77 -20.34
CA LYS A 178 31.51 -12.16 -20.19
C LYS A 178 30.41 -12.30 -19.12
N ASP A 179 29.49 -13.19 -19.45
CA ASP A 179 28.33 -13.69 -18.70
C ASP A 179 28.75 -14.42 -17.42
N GLU A 180 27.98 -14.33 -16.34
CA GLU A 180 27.67 -15.47 -15.44
C GLU A 180 26.30 -15.27 -14.76
N ASP A 181 25.56 -16.37 -14.71
CA ASP A 181 24.14 -16.48 -14.44
C ASP A 181 23.75 -16.28 -12.97
N TYR A 182 22.64 -15.57 -12.78
CA TYR A 182 21.98 -15.26 -11.52
C TYR A 182 20.75 -16.17 -11.37
N TYR A 183 20.66 -16.94 -10.28
CA TYR A 183 19.47 -17.11 -9.41
C TYR A 183 19.72 -18.25 -8.41
N ALA A 184 19.95 -17.89 -7.14
CA ALA A 184 19.58 -18.70 -5.98
C ALA A 184 18.78 -17.78 -5.06
N TYR A 185 17.52 -18.14 -4.80
CA TYR A 185 16.69 -17.49 -3.79
C TYR A 185 17.21 -17.89 -2.41
N GLU A 186 17.63 -16.91 -1.61
CA GLU A 186 17.63 -17.03 -0.16
C GLU A 186 16.76 -15.90 0.41
N ASP A 187 15.71 -16.32 1.12
CA ASP A 187 14.78 -15.47 1.86
C ASP A 187 15.44 -14.98 3.15
N ASP A 188 16.18 -13.88 3.09
CA ASP A 188 16.69 -13.21 4.29
C ASP A 188 15.75 -12.07 4.71
N TYR A 189 14.85 -12.42 5.63
CA TYR A 189 14.22 -11.45 6.52
C TYR A 189 15.27 -11.00 7.55
N ASP A 190 15.82 -9.79 7.40
CA ASP A 190 16.69 -9.22 8.43
C ASP A 190 16.17 -7.86 8.91
N THR A 191 15.69 -7.87 10.16
CA THR A 191 15.22 -6.71 10.94
C THR A 191 16.42 -6.06 11.62
N SER A 192 16.94 -4.97 11.05
CA SER A 192 17.89 -4.10 11.72
C SER A 192 17.46 -2.63 11.63
N ALA A 193 16.59 -2.25 12.55
CA ALA A 193 16.54 -0.89 13.06
C ALA A 193 17.14 -0.90 14.47
N ILE A 194 17.80 0.21 14.81
CA ILE A 194 18.36 0.61 16.11
C ILE A 194 19.89 0.60 16.12
N ASN A 195 20.47 1.78 15.89
CA ASN A 195 21.35 2.36 16.90
C ASN A 195 21.22 3.88 16.90
N SER A 196 20.93 4.38 18.10
CA SER A 196 20.93 5.77 18.52
C SER A 196 22.28 6.45 18.26
N THR A 197 22.21 7.69 17.79
CA THR A 197 23.12 8.82 18.08
C THR A 197 24.40 8.46 18.82
N ILE A 198 25.49 8.28 18.07
CA ILE A 198 26.85 8.35 18.59
C ILE A 198 27.32 9.78 18.38
N ASP A 199 27.31 10.56 19.47
CA ASP A 199 28.15 11.75 19.58
C ASP A 199 29.60 11.32 19.36
N THR A 200 30.24 11.88 18.33
CA THR A 200 31.66 11.64 18.05
C THR A 200 32.52 12.37 19.08
N GLY A 201 32.77 11.68 20.19
CA GLY A 201 33.85 11.96 21.12
C GLY A 201 34.49 10.64 21.50
N ALA A 202 35.73 10.40 21.05
CA ALA A 202 36.46 9.17 21.27
C ALA A 202 36.54 8.81 22.77
N SER A 203 35.73 7.84 23.21
CA SER A 203 35.92 7.12 24.47
C SER A 203 35.29 5.73 24.32
N LYS A 204 36.05 4.70 24.70
CA LYS A 204 35.58 3.31 24.81
C LYS A 204 34.52 3.22 25.90
N ASN A 205 33.28 3.58 25.60
CA ASN A 205 32.17 3.43 26.54
C ASN A 205 31.60 2.01 26.41
N LYS A 206 31.74 1.22 27.47
CA LYS A 206 31.02 -0.05 27.65
C LYS A 206 29.53 0.21 27.37
N ILE A 207 28.94 -0.50 26.41
CA ILE A 207 27.49 -0.46 26.19
C ILE A 207 26.83 -0.86 27.51
N ASP A 208 25.92 -0.03 28.01
CA ASP A 208 25.25 -0.29 29.28
C ASP A 208 24.54 -1.65 29.21
N PRO A 209 24.74 -2.54 30.21
CA PRO A 209 24.15 -3.89 30.19
C PRO A 209 22.60 -3.85 30.15
N LYS A 210 22.02 -2.74 30.60
CA LYS A 210 20.59 -2.44 30.54
C LYS A 210 20.06 -2.26 29.11
N VAL A 211 20.84 -1.60 28.25
CA VAL A 211 20.46 -1.36 26.85
C VAL A 211 20.51 -2.67 26.07
N VAL A 212 21.51 -3.51 26.34
CA VAL A 212 21.63 -4.85 25.75
C VAL A 212 20.43 -5.73 26.13
N MET A 213 20.04 -5.75 27.40
CA MET A 213 18.86 -6.48 27.86
C MET A 213 17.56 -6.00 27.20
N CYS A 214 17.42 -4.68 26.98
CA CYS A 214 16.28 -4.12 26.28
C CYS A 214 16.23 -4.53 24.80
N MET A 215 17.38 -4.62 24.13
CA MET A 215 17.46 -5.08 22.74
C MET A 215 17.09 -6.57 22.63
N GLU A 216 17.46 -7.39 23.62
CA GLU A 216 17.21 -8.83 23.62
C GLU A 216 15.77 -9.22 23.99
N TYR A 217 15.19 -8.56 25.00
CA TYR A 217 13.88 -8.93 25.56
C TYR A 217 12.76 -7.93 25.24
N GLY A 218 13.07 -6.77 24.67
CA GLY A 218 12.11 -5.68 24.46
C GLY A 218 10.92 -6.06 23.59
N GLU A 219 11.13 -6.77 22.48
CA GLU A 219 10.02 -7.19 21.62
C GLU A 219 9.14 -8.26 22.26
N SER A 220 9.75 -9.23 22.94
CA SER A 220 9.03 -10.27 23.68
C SER A 220 8.19 -9.64 24.79
N PHE A 221 8.72 -8.63 25.47
CA PHE A 221 8.02 -7.84 26.48
C PHE A 221 6.84 -7.05 25.88
N LEU A 222 7.01 -6.37 24.75
CA LEU A 222 5.93 -5.65 24.06
C LEU A 222 4.81 -6.61 23.63
N LYS A 223 5.15 -7.79 23.08
CA LYS A 223 4.18 -8.85 22.73
C LYS A 223 3.44 -9.42 23.94
N TRP A 224 4.10 -9.47 25.10
CA TRP A 224 3.46 -9.87 26.34
C TRP A 224 2.52 -8.79 26.86
N MET A 225 2.93 -7.52 26.81
CA MET A 225 2.09 -6.38 27.20
C MET A 225 0.85 -6.28 26.31
N SER A 226 0.96 -6.50 25.00
CA SER A 226 -0.19 -6.44 24.10
C SER A 226 -1.27 -7.49 24.43
N LYS A 227 -0.87 -8.64 24.99
CA LYS A 227 -1.77 -9.72 25.42
C LYS A 227 -2.36 -9.50 26.82
N ASN A 228 -1.63 -8.85 27.72
CA ASN A 228 -1.99 -8.69 29.14
C ASN A 228 -2.23 -7.21 29.48
N LYS A 229 -3.26 -6.59 28.89
CA LYS A 229 -3.57 -5.15 29.04
C LYS A 229 -4.02 -4.77 30.45
N ASP A 230 -4.64 -5.71 31.15
CA ASP A 230 -5.15 -5.61 32.53
C ASP A 230 -4.04 -5.48 33.57
N ARG A 231 -2.84 -5.99 33.26
CA ARG A 231 -1.73 -6.10 34.22
C ARG A 231 -0.74 -4.94 34.17
N TRP A 232 -0.95 -3.97 33.28
CA TRP A 232 -0.04 -2.83 33.12
C TRP A 232 0.05 -1.98 34.38
N GLY A 233 -1.06 -1.86 35.13
CA GLY A 233 -1.12 -1.09 36.38
C GLY A 233 -0.34 -1.69 37.55
N GLU A 234 0.17 -2.93 37.44
CA GLU A 234 0.95 -3.56 38.51
C GLU A 234 2.37 -3.01 38.62
N PHE A 235 2.94 -2.49 37.52
CA PHE A 235 4.34 -2.06 37.46
C PHE A 235 4.56 -0.70 36.75
N LEU A 236 3.57 -0.17 36.03
CA LEU A 236 3.63 1.15 35.40
C LEU A 236 2.80 2.18 36.15
N THR A 237 3.30 3.41 36.18
CA THR A 237 2.53 4.56 36.66
C THR A 237 1.58 5.06 35.58
N GLN A 238 0.50 5.76 35.97
CA GLN A 238 -0.52 6.25 35.02
C GLN A 238 0.04 7.17 33.92
N LYS A 239 1.18 7.84 34.16
CA LYS A 239 1.86 8.70 33.18
C LYS A 239 2.67 7.92 32.14
N GLU A 240 3.15 6.74 32.51
CA GLU A 240 4.04 5.89 31.71
C GLU A 240 3.27 4.83 30.94
N LEU A 241 1.96 4.70 31.18
CA LEU A 241 1.12 3.82 30.38
C LEU A 241 1.17 4.22 28.90
N PRO A 242 1.19 3.23 27.98
CA PRO A 242 1.12 3.50 26.55
C PRO A 242 -0.19 4.25 26.25
N LYS A 243 -0.07 5.43 25.64
CA LYS A 243 -1.21 6.28 25.29
C LYS A 243 -1.56 6.09 23.83
N ASN A 244 -2.80 5.67 23.58
CA ASN A 244 -3.36 5.70 22.25
C ASN A 244 -3.52 7.16 21.79
N PRO A 245 -3.34 7.44 20.49
CA PRO A 245 -3.56 8.78 19.99
C PRO A 245 -5.03 9.19 20.12
N GLU A 246 -5.26 10.48 20.33
CA GLU A 246 -6.60 11.09 20.28
C GLU A 246 -7.04 11.19 18.82
N TYR A 247 -7.65 10.12 18.29
CA TYR A 247 -8.08 10.00 16.89
C TYR A 247 -8.92 11.21 16.43
N GLU A 248 -9.85 11.66 17.27
CA GLU A 248 -10.73 12.82 17.03
C GLU A 248 -9.93 14.09 16.73
N LYS A 249 -8.95 14.41 17.59
CA LYS A 249 -8.14 15.62 17.47
C LYS A 249 -7.17 15.55 16.29
N VAL A 250 -6.60 14.37 16.06
CA VAL A 250 -5.59 14.16 15.02
C VAL A 250 -6.21 14.22 13.62
N MET A 251 -7.43 13.69 13.45
CA MET A 251 -8.10 13.64 12.14
C MET A 251 -8.99 14.86 11.85
N THR A 252 -9.26 15.72 12.85
CA THR A 252 -10.02 16.96 12.64
C THR A 252 -9.28 17.88 11.66
N GLY A 253 -9.93 18.26 10.56
CA GLY A 253 -9.32 19.10 9.53
C GLY A 253 -8.54 18.34 8.45
N GLY A 254 -8.61 17.00 8.46
CA GLY A 254 -7.99 16.15 7.46
C GLY A 254 -6.57 15.69 7.82
N CYS A 255 -5.93 15.02 6.87
CA CYS A 255 -4.57 14.48 7.05
C CYS A 255 -3.61 15.12 6.06
N LYS A 256 -2.33 15.17 6.40
CA LYS A 256 -1.28 15.67 5.52
C LYS A 256 -0.37 14.51 5.14
N GLY A 257 -0.02 14.37 3.87
CA GLY A 257 0.99 13.41 3.41
C GLY A 257 2.40 13.83 3.84
N PHE A 258 3.44 13.21 3.28
CA PHE A 258 4.83 13.53 3.62
C PHE A 258 5.20 15.00 3.38
N GLY A 259 4.63 15.65 2.36
CA GLY A 259 4.78 17.10 2.12
C GLY A 259 3.61 17.88 2.70
N LYS A 260 3.78 18.44 3.91
CA LYS A 260 2.68 19.04 4.70
C LYS A 260 2.00 20.23 4.03
N THR A 261 2.68 20.91 3.10
CA THR A 261 2.15 22.10 2.41
C THR A 261 1.43 21.76 1.11
N ILE A 262 1.86 20.70 0.41
CA ILE A 262 1.41 20.35 -0.94
C ILE A 262 0.44 19.17 -0.98
N MET A 263 0.53 18.27 -0.01
CA MET A 263 -0.27 17.04 0.06
C MET A 263 -1.17 17.11 1.29
N GLU A 264 -2.25 17.88 1.17
CA GLU A 264 -3.31 17.95 2.17
C GLU A 264 -4.52 17.16 1.68
N TRP A 265 -4.89 16.14 2.46
CA TRP A 265 -6.04 15.28 2.23
C TRP A 265 -7.22 15.82 3.07
N PRO A 266 -8.23 16.41 2.43
CA PRO A 266 -9.36 16.98 3.16
C PRO A 266 -10.16 15.86 3.85
N GLU A 267 -10.72 16.18 5.01
CA GLU A 267 -11.48 15.25 5.87
C GLU A 267 -12.58 14.52 5.09
N ASP A 268 -13.33 15.25 4.24
CA ASP A 268 -14.45 14.72 3.47
C ASP A 268 -14.05 13.69 2.39
N LEU A 269 -12.76 13.61 2.03
CA LEU A 269 -12.23 12.63 1.06
C LEU A 269 -11.84 11.31 1.73
N ILE A 270 -11.42 11.37 3.00
CA ILE A 270 -10.86 10.24 3.74
C ILE A 270 -11.81 9.67 4.80
N ILE A 271 -12.82 10.44 5.23
CA ILE A 271 -13.76 10.08 6.28
C ILE A 271 -15.20 10.32 5.78
N GLY A 272 -16.05 9.31 5.92
CA GLY A 272 -17.48 9.35 5.59
C GLY A 272 -18.36 9.29 6.83
N GLY A 273 -19.55 9.89 6.77
CA GLY A 273 -20.52 9.89 7.87
C GLY A 273 -20.03 10.64 9.11
N ILE A 274 -19.45 11.82 8.90
CA ILE A 274 -18.82 12.64 9.96
C ILE A 274 -19.89 13.23 10.89
N HIS A 275 -19.76 12.97 12.18
CA HIS A 275 -20.45 13.69 13.24
C HIS A 275 -19.49 14.63 13.96
N ARG A 276 -19.91 15.88 14.14
CA ARG A 276 -19.11 16.91 14.79
C ARG A 276 -19.74 17.32 16.11
N ASP A 277 -18.91 17.43 17.13
CA ASP A 277 -19.26 18.07 18.39
C ASP A 277 -18.36 19.29 18.62
N HIS A 278 -18.94 20.45 18.85
CA HIS A 278 -18.21 21.72 19.07
C HIS A 278 -17.11 22.02 18.03
N GLY A 279 -17.30 21.64 16.76
CA GLY A 279 -16.34 21.85 15.68
C GLY A 279 -15.17 20.87 15.65
N LYS A 280 -15.18 19.83 16.48
CA LYS A 280 -14.26 18.69 16.44
C LYS A 280 -14.97 17.44 15.93
N LEU A 281 -14.22 16.55 15.28
CA LEU A 281 -14.70 15.24 14.90
C LEU A 281 -15.01 14.42 16.15
N SER A 282 -16.22 13.87 16.28
CA SER A 282 -16.62 13.02 17.42
C SER A 282 -16.91 11.58 16.99
N SER A 283 -17.45 11.38 15.79
CA SER A 283 -17.70 10.04 15.24
C SER A 283 -17.63 10.05 13.72
N ALA A 284 -17.33 8.89 13.14
CA ALA A 284 -17.31 8.65 11.70
C ALA A 284 -17.86 7.25 11.41
N GLU A 285 -18.61 7.12 10.32
CA GLU A 285 -19.20 5.84 9.90
C GLU A 285 -18.26 5.03 9.00
N ALA A 286 -17.48 5.71 8.16
CA ALA A 286 -16.64 5.06 7.16
C ALA A 286 -15.28 5.75 6.99
N LEU A 287 -14.29 4.96 6.58
CA LEU A 287 -12.96 5.45 6.21
C LEU A 287 -12.66 5.05 4.77
N GLN A 288 -12.05 5.96 4.01
CA GLN A 288 -11.70 5.76 2.62
C GLN A 288 -10.19 5.90 2.42
N SER A 289 -9.60 4.97 1.69
CA SER A 289 -8.21 5.07 1.21
C SER A 289 -8.19 4.89 -0.29
N VAL A 290 -7.48 5.76 -1.00
CA VAL A 290 -7.40 5.78 -2.46
C VAL A 290 -5.95 5.57 -2.88
N PHE A 291 -5.71 4.50 -3.62
CA PHE A 291 -4.44 4.22 -4.27
C PHE A 291 -4.46 4.81 -5.68
N LEU A 292 -3.59 5.77 -5.97
CA LEU A 292 -3.46 6.31 -7.32
C LEU A 292 -2.55 5.41 -8.15
N VAL A 293 -3.14 4.81 -9.19
CA VAL A 293 -2.44 3.92 -10.12
C VAL A 293 -2.28 4.64 -11.45
N ALA A 294 -1.11 4.50 -12.06
CA ALA A 294 -0.83 5.08 -13.38
C ALA A 294 -1.74 4.48 -14.46
N SER A 295 -2.01 5.25 -15.51
CA SER A 295 -2.78 4.74 -16.65
C SER A 295 -1.99 3.66 -17.40
N PRO A 296 -2.67 2.72 -18.11
CA PRO A 296 -2.00 1.73 -18.95
C PRO A 296 -0.99 2.33 -19.93
N PHE A 297 -1.30 3.51 -20.48
CA PHE A 297 -0.44 4.20 -21.43
C PHE A 297 0.80 4.81 -20.78
N ASP A 298 0.66 5.39 -19.59
CA ASP A 298 1.80 5.91 -18.83
C ASP A 298 2.76 4.79 -18.41
N VAL A 299 2.21 3.64 -18.02
CA VAL A 299 2.98 2.43 -17.75
C VAL A 299 3.71 1.98 -19.02
N PHE A 300 3.04 1.97 -20.17
CA PHE A 300 3.70 1.64 -21.43
C PHE A 300 4.92 2.53 -21.72
N ILE A 301 4.78 3.86 -21.60
CA ILE A 301 5.87 4.82 -21.84
C ILE A 301 7.01 4.65 -20.83
N ARG A 302 6.67 4.58 -19.54
CA ARG A 302 7.67 4.49 -18.45
C ARG A 302 8.60 3.30 -18.61
N PHE A 303 8.08 2.16 -19.06
CA PHE A 303 8.84 0.93 -19.26
C PHE A 303 9.49 0.83 -20.64
N LYS A 304 9.00 1.58 -21.64
CA LYS A 304 9.63 1.67 -22.96
C LYS A 304 10.91 2.49 -22.93
N GLU A 305 10.95 3.55 -22.13
CA GLU A 305 12.08 4.48 -22.06
C GLU A 305 13.19 4.01 -21.09
N LYS A 306 12.84 3.31 -20.00
CA LYS A 306 13.79 2.86 -18.98
C LYS A 306 14.19 1.38 -19.20
N LYS A 307 15.32 1.17 -19.87
CA LYS A 307 15.89 -0.17 -20.17
C LYS A 307 16.39 -0.93 -18.94
N ASP A 308 16.82 -0.22 -17.89
CA ASP A 308 17.62 -0.81 -16.80
C ASP A 308 16.80 -1.23 -15.57
N THR A 309 15.49 -0.97 -15.53
CA THR A 309 14.68 -1.24 -14.32
C THR A 309 14.12 -2.67 -14.25
N HIS A 310 13.99 -3.37 -15.39
CA HIS A 310 13.41 -4.72 -15.43
C HIS A 310 14.15 -5.63 -16.43
N PRO A 311 15.10 -6.45 -15.98
CA PRO A 311 15.91 -7.29 -16.88
C PRO A 311 15.10 -8.40 -17.57
N ASN A 312 13.95 -8.78 -17.01
CA ASN A 312 13.10 -9.85 -17.53
C ASN A 312 12.02 -9.37 -18.49
N LEU A 313 11.96 -8.06 -18.80
CA LEU A 313 10.98 -7.51 -19.73
C LEU A 313 11.57 -7.41 -21.14
N ASP A 314 11.03 -8.21 -22.06
CA ASP A 314 11.36 -8.09 -23.47
C ASP A 314 10.72 -6.82 -24.07
N LEU A 315 11.55 -5.80 -24.29
CA LEU A 315 11.14 -4.51 -24.83
C LEU A 315 10.61 -4.61 -26.27
N SER A 316 10.94 -5.67 -27.01
CA SER A 316 10.52 -5.83 -28.40
C SER A 316 9.05 -6.26 -28.53
N THR A 317 8.53 -6.97 -27.53
CA THR A 317 7.14 -7.45 -27.47
C THR A 317 6.23 -6.55 -26.64
N TRP A 318 6.79 -5.55 -25.95
CA TRP A 318 6.05 -4.60 -25.13
C TRP A 318 5.13 -3.70 -25.97
N ASN A 319 3.82 -3.81 -25.74
CA ASN A 319 2.80 -3.03 -26.42
C ASN A 319 1.82 -2.41 -25.40
N PRO A 320 1.02 -1.41 -25.79
CA PRO A 320 0.04 -0.80 -24.89
C PRO A 320 -0.99 -1.78 -24.32
N GLY A 321 -1.36 -2.82 -25.07
CA GLY A 321 -2.32 -3.84 -24.62
C GLY A 321 -1.76 -4.77 -23.52
N TRP A 322 -0.46 -5.09 -23.56
CA TRP A 322 0.21 -5.81 -22.47
C TRP A 322 0.27 -4.95 -21.21
N ALA A 323 0.54 -3.65 -21.35
CA ALA A 323 0.53 -2.72 -20.22
C ALA A 323 -0.87 -2.63 -19.58
N GLU A 324 -1.91 -2.54 -20.40
CA GLU A 324 -3.31 -2.59 -19.95
C GLU A 324 -3.61 -3.88 -19.20
N ASN A 325 -3.21 -5.03 -19.77
CA ASN A 325 -3.48 -6.33 -19.16
C ASN A 325 -2.75 -6.50 -17.81
N VAL A 326 -1.54 -5.97 -17.68
CA VAL A 326 -0.79 -5.93 -16.40
C VAL A 326 -1.55 -5.11 -15.36
N VAL A 327 -1.94 -3.88 -15.69
CA VAL A 327 -2.66 -3.00 -14.75
C VAL A 327 -3.99 -3.62 -14.34
N PHE A 328 -4.77 -4.15 -15.28
CA PHE A 328 -6.07 -4.76 -14.99
C PHE A 328 -5.94 -6.06 -14.20
N THR A 329 -4.96 -6.89 -14.51
CA THR A 329 -4.68 -8.11 -13.74
C THR A 329 -4.26 -7.78 -12.32
N TRP A 330 -3.42 -6.77 -12.14
CA TRP A 330 -3.05 -6.27 -10.81
C TRP A 330 -4.27 -5.77 -10.04
N GLN A 331 -5.10 -4.91 -10.65
CA GLN A 331 -6.32 -4.39 -10.02
C GLN A 331 -7.27 -5.52 -9.59
N ARG A 332 -7.53 -6.49 -10.47
CA ARG A 332 -8.40 -7.65 -10.16
C ARG A 332 -7.82 -8.55 -9.07
N ASN A 333 -6.51 -8.80 -9.08
CA ASN A 333 -5.87 -9.61 -8.05
C ASN A 333 -5.84 -8.87 -6.70
N PHE A 334 -5.59 -7.56 -6.72
CA PHE A 334 -5.60 -6.71 -5.53
C PHE A 334 -6.99 -6.69 -4.87
N THR A 335 -8.06 -6.41 -5.62
CA THR A 335 -9.43 -6.41 -5.08
C THR A 335 -9.84 -7.78 -4.56
N LYS A 336 -9.52 -8.87 -5.30
CA LYS A 336 -9.79 -10.24 -4.84
C LYS A 336 -9.06 -10.59 -3.55
N ARG A 337 -7.79 -10.18 -3.41
CA ARG A 337 -7.01 -10.40 -2.18
C ARG A 337 -7.58 -9.62 -1.01
N LEU A 338 -8.01 -8.37 -1.23
CA LEU A 338 -8.57 -7.56 -0.15
C LEU A 338 -9.93 -8.10 0.31
N TYR A 339 -10.80 -8.53 -0.61
CA TYR A 339 -12.07 -9.18 -0.23
C TYR A 339 -11.87 -10.47 0.57
N LYS A 340 -10.91 -11.32 0.15
CA LYS A 340 -10.62 -12.61 0.79
C LYS A 340 -9.74 -12.50 2.05
N HIS A 341 -9.36 -11.29 2.45
CA HIS A 341 -8.48 -11.09 3.60
C HIS A 341 -9.17 -11.54 4.89
N GLU A 342 -8.42 -12.18 5.80
CA GLU A 342 -8.96 -12.73 7.06
C GLU A 342 -9.66 -11.67 7.91
N ALA A 343 -9.18 -10.43 7.86
CA ALA A 343 -9.79 -9.30 8.57
C ALA A 343 -11.25 -9.01 8.17
N ASN A 344 -11.72 -9.46 7.00
CA ASN A 344 -13.13 -9.35 6.60
C ASN A 344 -14.01 -10.48 7.16
N ASN A 345 -13.41 -11.59 7.60
CA ASN A 345 -14.12 -12.78 8.05
C ASN A 345 -14.19 -12.88 9.59
N ASN A 346 -13.68 -11.88 10.29
CA ASN A 346 -13.72 -11.84 11.76
C ASN A 346 -15.14 -11.51 12.21
N SER A 347 -15.77 -12.43 12.94
CA SER A 347 -17.10 -12.24 13.54
C SER A 347 -17.12 -11.25 14.70
N ASP A 348 -15.95 -10.97 15.29
CA ASP A 348 -15.83 -10.20 16.53
C ASP A 348 -15.79 -8.68 16.29
N GLU A 349 -15.42 -8.25 15.08
CA GLU A 349 -15.42 -6.85 14.67
C GLU A 349 -16.32 -6.69 13.43
N ASN A 350 -17.41 -5.90 13.54
CA ASN A 350 -18.32 -5.61 12.41
C ASN A 350 -17.70 -4.66 11.36
N ARG A 351 -16.44 -4.86 10.99
CA ARG A 351 -15.72 -4.05 10.00
C ARG A 351 -15.56 -4.83 8.70
N VAL A 352 -15.98 -4.25 7.59
CA VAL A 352 -15.89 -4.87 6.27
C VAL A 352 -15.17 -3.92 5.32
N PHE A 353 -14.14 -4.41 4.64
CA PHE A 353 -13.45 -3.67 3.60
C PHE A 353 -14.13 -3.90 2.25
N HIS A 354 -14.54 -2.80 1.60
CA HIS A 354 -15.10 -2.81 0.25
C HIS A 354 -14.11 -2.20 -0.75
N PRO A 355 -13.25 -3.01 -1.40
CA PRO A 355 -12.41 -2.53 -2.49
C PRO A 355 -13.24 -2.21 -3.74
N LEU A 356 -12.97 -1.06 -4.33
CA LEU A 356 -13.48 -0.68 -5.64
C LEU A 356 -12.29 -0.30 -6.54
N ALA A 357 -12.21 -0.94 -7.71
CA ALA A 357 -11.25 -0.57 -8.76
C ALA A 357 -11.99 -0.08 -10.01
N SER A 358 -11.30 0.68 -10.86
CA SER A 358 -11.86 1.15 -12.14
C SER A 358 -12.33 -0.02 -13.02
N THR A 359 -11.60 -1.14 -13.05
CA THR A 359 -12.01 -2.34 -13.78
C THR A 359 -13.29 -2.96 -13.23
N SER A 360 -13.56 -2.84 -11.93
CA SER A 360 -14.78 -3.43 -11.33
C SER A 360 -16.05 -2.75 -11.83
N ILE A 361 -15.99 -1.45 -12.15
CA ILE A 361 -17.13 -0.73 -12.74
C ILE A 361 -17.36 -1.18 -14.19
N ALA A 362 -16.27 -1.39 -14.95
CA ALA A 362 -16.36 -1.92 -16.30
C ALA A 362 -16.90 -3.37 -16.30
N ASP A 363 -16.39 -4.23 -15.42
CA ASP A 363 -16.86 -5.62 -15.24
C ASP A 363 -18.36 -5.63 -14.84
N MET A 364 -18.78 -4.73 -13.94
CA MET A 364 -20.18 -4.57 -13.56
C MET A 364 -21.05 -4.14 -14.75
N LEU A 365 -20.61 -3.16 -15.53
CA LEU A 365 -21.32 -2.71 -16.74
C LEU A 365 -21.40 -3.83 -17.79
N GLU A 366 -20.33 -4.62 -17.95
CA GLU A 366 -20.30 -5.78 -18.82
C GLU A 366 -21.33 -6.82 -18.36
N GLU A 367 -21.38 -7.15 -17.07
CA GLU A 367 -22.38 -8.07 -16.51
C GLU A 367 -23.83 -7.56 -16.74
N PHE A 368 -24.07 -6.25 -16.59
CA PHE A 368 -25.36 -5.65 -16.94
C PHE A 368 -25.69 -5.70 -18.44
N SER A 369 -24.68 -5.78 -19.31
CA SER A 369 -24.88 -5.89 -20.76
C SER A 369 -25.12 -7.33 -21.23
N GLN A 370 -24.67 -8.34 -20.48
CA GLN A 370 -24.76 -9.74 -20.88
C GLN A 370 -26.20 -10.26 -20.88
N PHE A 371 -26.62 -10.81 -22.02
CA PHE A 371 -27.96 -11.35 -22.20
C PHE A 371 -28.22 -12.57 -21.30
N ASN A 372 -29.27 -12.49 -20.46
CA ASN A 372 -29.80 -13.68 -19.80
C ASN A 372 -30.76 -14.42 -20.74
N TYR A 373 -30.19 -15.29 -21.59
CA TYR A 373 -30.95 -16.08 -22.57
C TYR A 373 -32.09 -16.89 -21.94
N THR A 374 -31.93 -17.37 -20.70
CA THR A 374 -32.95 -18.15 -20.00
C THR A 374 -34.25 -17.35 -19.79
N ILE A 375 -34.15 -16.09 -19.36
CA ILE A 375 -35.32 -15.23 -19.16
C ILE A 375 -35.98 -14.89 -20.50
N ILE A 376 -35.18 -14.61 -21.53
CA ILE A 376 -35.67 -14.28 -22.88
C ILE A 376 -36.45 -15.46 -23.47
N ILE A 377 -35.90 -16.68 -23.40
CA ILE A 377 -36.56 -17.89 -23.88
C ILE A 377 -37.86 -18.14 -23.12
N MET A 378 -37.85 -18.02 -21.79
CA MET A 378 -39.06 -18.19 -20.96
C MET A 378 -40.15 -17.18 -21.35
N GLY A 379 -39.79 -15.91 -21.59
CA GLY A 379 -40.71 -14.89 -22.06
C GLY A 379 -41.35 -15.23 -23.40
N TYR A 380 -40.57 -15.69 -24.38
CA TYR A 380 -41.11 -16.10 -25.68
C TYR A 380 -42.00 -17.35 -25.61
N VAL A 381 -41.64 -18.34 -24.79
CA VAL A 381 -42.49 -19.51 -24.55
C VAL A 381 -43.83 -19.09 -23.97
N LEU A 382 -43.83 -18.19 -22.98
CA LEU A 382 -45.06 -17.67 -22.38
C LEU A 382 -45.90 -16.88 -23.40
N MET A 383 -45.27 -16.07 -24.26
CA MET A 383 -45.94 -15.35 -25.34
C MET A 383 -46.61 -16.30 -26.33
N VAL A 384 -45.94 -17.38 -26.74
CA VAL A 384 -46.50 -18.40 -27.64
C VAL A 384 -47.67 -19.13 -26.97
N ILE A 385 -47.53 -19.52 -25.71
CA ILE A 385 -48.60 -20.17 -24.94
C ILE A 385 -49.83 -19.26 -24.86
N TYR A 386 -49.64 -17.99 -24.51
CA TYR A 386 -50.71 -17.01 -24.44
C TYR A 386 -51.41 -16.81 -25.80
N ALA A 387 -50.63 -16.65 -26.86
CA ALA A 387 -51.13 -16.47 -28.22
C ALA A 387 -51.88 -17.71 -28.73
N ALA A 388 -51.44 -18.92 -28.34
CA ALA A 388 -52.13 -20.16 -28.65
C ALA A 388 -53.45 -20.29 -27.90
N PHE A 389 -53.48 -20.01 -26.59
CA PHE A 389 -54.70 -20.07 -25.78
C PHE A 389 -55.77 -19.07 -26.23
N THR A 390 -55.39 -17.84 -26.58
CA THR A 390 -56.35 -16.81 -27.00
C THR A 390 -57.04 -17.11 -28.33
N GLN A 391 -56.41 -17.87 -29.22
CA GLN A 391 -56.95 -18.19 -30.55
C GLN A 391 -57.44 -19.65 -30.68
N ALA A 392 -57.30 -20.44 -29.61
CA ALA A 392 -57.84 -21.79 -29.55
C ALA A 392 -59.36 -21.74 -29.40
N ARG A 393 -60.08 -22.18 -30.44
CA ARG A 393 -61.50 -22.52 -30.33
C ARG A 393 -61.64 -24.03 -30.25
N ILE A 394 -62.25 -24.50 -29.17
CA ILE A 394 -62.42 -25.92 -28.86
C ILE A 394 -63.88 -26.28 -29.17
N ASP A 395 -64.08 -27.10 -30.21
CA ASP A 395 -65.38 -27.72 -30.50
C ASP A 395 -65.28 -29.21 -30.15
N GLY A 396 -65.82 -29.62 -29.00
CA GLY A 396 -65.76 -31.02 -28.53
C GLY A 396 -64.40 -31.42 -27.91
N ARG A 397 -63.94 -32.66 -28.15
CA ARG A 397 -62.65 -33.20 -27.63
C ARG A 397 -61.42 -32.86 -28.49
N TRP A 398 -61.61 -32.15 -29.61
CA TRP A 398 -60.55 -31.81 -30.55
C TRP A 398 -60.60 -30.32 -30.92
N LEU A 399 -59.48 -29.80 -31.42
CA LEU A 399 -59.40 -28.43 -31.93
C LEU A 399 -60.37 -28.26 -33.10
N ALA A 400 -61.19 -27.21 -33.08
CA ALA A 400 -62.11 -26.91 -34.15
C ALA A 400 -61.35 -26.64 -35.46
N ILE A 401 -61.93 -26.99 -36.61
CA ILE A 401 -61.38 -26.67 -37.95
C ILE A 401 -61.23 -25.15 -38.19
N LYS A 402 -61.92 -24.33 -37.39
CA LYS A 402 -61.80 -22.85 -37.38
C LYS A 402 -60.77 -22.33 -36.37
N SER A 403 -59.91 -23.18 -35.80
CA SER A 403 -58.90 -22.79 -34.82
C SER A 403 -57.68 -22.17 -35.52
N ASN A 404 -57.38 -20.91 -35.19
CA ASN A 404 -56.30 -20.13 -35.83
C ASN A 404 -54.95 -20.23 -35.10
N VAL A 405 -54.75 -21.27 -34.28
CA VAL A 405 -53.57 -21.43 -33.42
C VAL A 405 -52.26 -21.42 -34.22
N ALA A 406 -52.23 -22.03 -35.41
CA ALA A 406 -51.05 -22.04 -36.28
C ALA A 406 -50.69 -20.62 -36.79
N LEU A 407 -51.70 -19.79 -37.08
CA LEU A 407 -51.49 -18.40 -37.49
C LEU A 407 -50.88 -17.58 -36.34
N SER A 408 -51.32 -17.85 -35.12
CA SER A 408 -50.78 -17.23 -33.89
C SER A 408 -49.29 -17.53 -33.69
N PHE A 409 -48.91 -18.81 -33.86
CA PHE A 409 -47.51 -19.24 -33.73
C PHE A 409 -46.60 -18.59 -34.77
N VAL A 410 -47.03 -18.58 -36.04
CA VAL A 410 -46.29 -17.91 -37.13
C VAL A 410 -46.22 -16.40 -36.88
N GLY A 411 -47.27 -15.79 -36.34
CA GLY A 411 -47.30 -14.38 -35.97
C GLY A 411 -46.24 -14.02 -34.93
N VAL A 412 -46.09 -14.82 -33.87
CA VAL A 412 -45.05 -14.59 -32.85
C VAL A 412 -43.65 -14.70 -33.46
N ILE A 413 -43.39 -15.72 -34.29
CA ILE A 413 -42.10 -15.88 -34.98
C ILE A 413 -41.79 -14.70 -35.91
N LEU A 414 -42.79 -14.20 -36.62
CA LEU A 414 -42.60 -13.07 -37.54
C LEU A 414 -42.27 -11.78 -36.78
N VAL A 415 -42.92 -11.56 -35.62
CA VAL A 415 -42.62 -10.42 -34.74
C VAL A 415 -41.19 -10.51 -34.20
N THR A 416 -40.74 -11.69 -33.74
CA THR A 416 -39.36 -11.86 -33.26
C THR A 416 -38.34 -11.65 -34.37
N TYR A 417 -38.60 -12.20 -35.55
CA TYR A 417 -37.74 -12.02 -36.72
C TYR A 417 -37.65 -10.55 -37.14
N SER A 418 -38.78 -9.84 -37.18
CA SER A 418 -38.83 -8.41 -37.47
C SER A 418 -38.00 -7.57 -36.49
N SER A 419 -38.07 -7.89 -35.19
CA SER A 419 -37.26 -7.23 -34.15
C SER A 419 -35.76 -7.47 -34.34
N ILE A 420 -35.36 -8.72 -34.63
CA ILE A 420 -33.95 -9.08 -34.90
C ILE A 420 -33.45 -8.34 -36.15
N CYS A 421 -34.25 -8.27 -37.22
CA CYS A 421 -33.91 -7.52 -38.42
C CYS A 421 -33.77 -6.01 -38.15
N GLY A 422 -34.64 -5.43 -37.32
CA GLY A 422 -34.55 -4.02 -36.92
C GLY A 422 -33.28 -3.71 -36.12
N LEU A 423 -32.92 -4.59 -35.19
CA LEU A 423 -31.67 -4.49 -34.43
C LEU A 423 -30.45 -4.66 -35.35
N GLY A 424 -30.46 -5.63 -36.27
CA GLY A 424 -29.39 -5.84 -37.24
C GLY A 424 -29.22 -4.68 -38.23
N LEU A 425 -30.30 -4.02 -38.63
CA LEU A 425 -30.21 -2.80 -39.45
C LEU A 425 -29.60 -1.65 -38.64
N SER A 426 -29.94 -1.54 -37.35
CA SER A 426 -29.41 -0.51 -36.46
C SER A 426 -27.90 -0.64 -36.24
N THR A 427 -27.38 -1.86 -36.09
CA THR A 427 -25.93 -2.11 -36.01
C THR A 427 -25.22 -1.79 -37.31
N MET A 428 -25.82 -2.12 -38.45
CA MET A 428 -25.27 -1.79 -39.77
C MET A 428 -25.16 -0.27 -39.97
N MET A 429 -26.08 0.51 -39.40
CA MET A 429 -26.01 1.98 -39.41
C MET A 429 -25.00 2.56 -38.40
N GLY A 430 -24.29 1.73 -37.64
CA GLY A 430 -23.29 2.18 -36.67
C GLY A 430 -23.89 2.71 -35.36
N ILE A 431 -25.15 2.39 -35.06
CA ILE A 431 -25.77 2.76 -33.78
C ILE A 431 -25.25 1.80 -32.71
N ASN A 432 -24.49 2.34 -31.76
CA ASN A 432 -24.01 1.57 -30.62
C ASN A 432 -25.18 1.22 -29.68
N PHE A 433 -25.30 -0.05 -29.32
CA PHE A 433 -26.30 -0.47 -28.33
C PHE A 433 -25.86 -0.11 -26.92
N ASN A 434 -26.82 0.37 -26.14
CA ASN A 434 -26.66 0.56 -24.71
C ASN A 434 -27.23 -0.65 -23.95
N ALA A 435 -26.76 -0.93 -22.75
CA ALA A 435 -27.28 -1.99 -21.88
C ALA A 435 -28.81 -1.87 -21.67
N ALA A 436 -29.34 -0.64 -21.62
CA ALA A 436 -30.77 -0.39 -21.49
C ALA A 436 -31.58 -0.70 -22.77
N THR A 437 -30.96 -0.65 -23.96
CA THR A 437 -31.62 -1.00 -25.22
C THR A 437 -31.73 -2.51 -25.42
N THR A 438 -30.78 -3.26 -24.86
CA THR A 438 -30.75 -4.73 -24.93
C THR A 438 -31.49 -5.38 -23.77
N GLN A 439 -31.61 -4.71 -22.62
CA GLN A 439 -32.35 -5.17 -21.45
C GLN A 439 -33.33 -4.10 -20.95
N VAL A 440 -34.57 -4.14 -21.45
CA VAL A 440 -35.68 -3.39 -20.84
C VAL A 440 -36.16 -4.14 -19.59
N ARG A 441 -35.37 -4.10 -18.52
CA ARG A 441 -35.80 -4.53 -17.18
C ARG A 441 -36.42 -3.31 -16.52
N GLN A 442 -37.74 -3.27 -16.36
CA GLN A 442 -38.32 -2.25 -15.49
C GLN A 442 -37.73 -2.43 -14.08
N PRO A 443 -37.27 -1.37 -13.42
CA PRO A 443 -36.79 -1.47 -12.06
C PRO A 443 -37.93 -2.03 -11.20
N LYS A 444 -37.65 -3.12 -10.48
CA LYS A 444 -38.52 -3.55 -9.38
C LYS A 444 -38.59 -2.37 -8.41
N ARG A 445 -39.75 -1.73 -8.32
CA ARG A 445 -40.08 -0.80 -7.23
C ARG A 445 -40.10 -1.54 -5.90
#